data_AF-A0A9K3H7M8-F1
#
_entry.id   AF-A0A9K3H7M8-F1
#
_cell.length_a   1.000
_cell.length_b   1.000
_cell.length_c   1.000
_cell.angle_alpha   90.00
_cell.angle_beta   90.00
_cell.angle_gamma   90.00
#
_symmetry.space_group_name_H-M   'P 1'
#
loop_
_entity.id
_entity.type
_entity.pdbx_description
1 polymer ?
#
loop_
_entity_poly.entity_id
_entity_poly.type
_entity_poly.pdbx_seq_one_letter_code
_entity_poly.pdbx_strand_id
1 'polypeptide(L)'
;MPQTPIGPKDTLGDIYYRTYTEEARDDVPHQPVWCLKKKDTFVLFVACRDWFLGSFPPREVNRQRVRTHEGLYHAYIIGEANARSANHQIVHEWRIMNKDRADWEKYRERLLKEVWDFEQIRNKFAEKKAAFEAEKKSEEWVREGLKSKLQAAEELLSKERAEWRKVCEKDNQRIYDARSKITDLKAEIATLKGKVEEVQADKERVEAELNARVENSDKDLATKDVEIAELKRRLFEAHEKNESLEIDLEAERVKVETAEEAKKKAEEARDISTFALNVAQNNYAETQTIVDTLVSEFEWMRSRGAAAASFSCFALGFIANSILNATELDEVVAALIDASCAVGHRGGYLECA
;
A
#
# COMPACT_ATOMS: atom_id res chain seq x y z
N MET A 1 23.17 -152.47 29.29
CA MET A 1 22.75 -153.82 28.83
C MET A 1 23.95 -154.43 28.11
N PRO A 2 24.51 -155.57 28.54
CA PRO A 2 25.56 -156.24 27.77
C PRO A 2 25.00 -156.62 26.39
N GLN A 3 25.66 -156.14 25.33
CA GLN A 3 25.23 -156.40 23.95
C GLN A 3 25.35 -157.89 23.66
N THR A 4 24.27 -158.50 23.15
CA THR A 4 24.27 -159.89 22.71
C THR A 4 25.31 -160.07 21.59
N PRO A 5 26.18 -161.10 21.64
CA PRO A 5 27.22 -161.31 20.62
C PRO A 5 26.61 -161.36 19.22
N ILE A 6 27.31 -160.77 18.24
CA ILE A 6 26.88 -160.79 16.84
C ILE A 6 26.83 -162.25 16.38
N GLY A 7 25.65 -162.70 15.98
CA GLY A 7 25.40 -164.07 15.54
C GLY A 7 25.53 -164.21 14.02
N PRO A 8 25.76 -165.43 13.50
CA PRO A 8 25.88 -165.69 12.05
C PRO A 8 24.60 -165.45 11.23
N LYS A 9 23.49 -165.05 11.88
CA LYS A 9 22.21 -164.68 11.25
C LYS A 9 21.91 -163.19 11.32
N ASP A 10 22.78 -162.37 11.92
CA ASP A 10 22.59 -160.93 12.04
C ASP A 10 22.74 -160.26 10.67
N THR A 11 21.81 -159.37 10.32
CA THR A 11 21.84 -158.61 9.07
C THR A 11 22.82 -157.43 9.16
N LEU A 12 23.19 -156.83 8.02
CA LEU A 12 24.05 -155.63 8.01
C LEU A 12 23.44 -154.48 8.85
N GLY A 13 22.11 -154.38 8.91
CA GLY A 13 21.40 -153.46 9.80
C GLY A 13 21.52 -153.82 11.28
N ASP A 14 21.55 -155.11 11.64
CA ASP A 14 21.75 -155.58 13.03
C ASP A 14 23.12 -155.20 13.54
N ILE A 15 24.13 -155.40 12.70
CA ILE A 15 25.51 -155.05 13.01
C ILE A 15 25.59 -153.53 13.19
N TYR A 16 25.11 -152.77 12.21
CA TYR A 16 25.14 -151.31 12.23
C TYR A 16 24.47 -150.70 13.46
N TYR A 17 23.21 -151.05 13.78
CA TYR A 17 22.52 -150.45 14.93
C TYR A 17 23.03 -150.93 16.29
N ARG A 18 23.74 -152.07 16.37
CA ARG A 18 24.41 -152.51 17.61
C ARG A 18 25.78 -151.85 17.79
N THR A 19 26.52 -151.63 16.72
CA THR A 19 27.88 -151.07 16.79
C THR A 19 27.93 -149.55 16.65
N TYR A 20 26.87 -148.91 16.18
CA TYR A 20 26.81 -147.46 16.00
C TYR A 20 26.50 -146.74 17.33
N THR A 21 27.49 -146.00 17.83
CA THR A 21 27.33 -144.95 18.84
C THR A 21 28.03 -143.69 18.33
N GLU A 22 27.45 -142.50 18.56
CA GLU A 22 28.08 -141.23 18.12
C GLU A 22 29.47 -141.05 18.74
N GLU A 23 29.66 -141.54 19.96
CA GLU A 23 30.92 -141.51 20.71
C GLU A 23 32.02 -142.43 20.13
N ALA A 24 31.66 -143.52 19.43
CA ALA A 24 32.64 -144.45 18.85
C ALA A 24 33.07 -144.07 17.41
N ARG A 25 32.51 -142.98 16.87
CA ARG A 25 32.67 -142.57 15.48
C ARG A 25 33.82 -141.57 15.26
N ASP A 26 34.27 -140.87 16.30
CA ASP A 26 35.26 -139.78 16.22
C ASP A 26 34.99 -138.87 14.98
N ASP A 27 36.03 -138.50 14.23
CA ASP A 27 35.94 -137.63 13.04
C ASP A 27 35.52 -138.37 11.73
N VAL A 28 35.16 -139.65 11.80
CA VAL A 28 34.86 -140.44 10.58
C VAL A 28 33.49 -140.07 10.01
N PRO A 29 33.34 -139.83 8.68
CA PRO A 29 32.05 -139.57 8.06
C PRO A 29 31.05 -140.72 8.27
N HIS A 30 29.80 -140.38 8.57
CA HIS A 30 28.72 -141.35 8.77
C HIS A 30 28.53 -142.17 7.50
N GLN A 31 28.70 -143.48 7.58
CA GLN A 31 28.37 -144.40 6.49
C GLN A 31 27.10 -145.16 6.85
N PRO A 32 25.93 -144.68 6.40
CA PRO A 32 24.69 -145.40 6.64
C PRO A 32 24.64 -146.71 5.86
N VAL A 33 23.84 -147.67 6.34
CA VAL A 33 23.62 -148.96 5.66
C VAL A 33 22.86 -148.81 4.35
N TRP A 34 22.26 -147.65 4.10
CA TRP A 34 21.53 -147.34 2.87
C TRP A 34 22.36 -146.53 1.88
N CYS A 35 22.09 -146.75 0.59
CA CYS A 35 22.87 -146.15 -0.51
C CYS A 35 22.35 -144.78 -0.98
N LEU A 36 21.31 -144.20 -0.34
CA LEU A 36 20.74 -142.90 -0.73
C LEU A 36 21.73 -141.76 -0.46
N LYS A 37 22.01 -140.97 -1.50
CA LYS A 37 22.84 -139.76 -1.47
C LYS A 37 21.97 -138.50 -1.56
N LYS A 38 22.53 -137.37 -1.13
CA LYS A 38 21.90 -136.05 -1.29
C LYS A 38 21.63 -135.80 -2.80
N LYS A 39 20.37 -135.52 -3.15
CA LYS A 39 19.81 -135.37 -4.52
C LYS A 39 19.35 -136.66 -5.21
N ASP A 40 19.46 -137.82 -4.58
CA ASP A 40 18.80 -139.02 -5.09
C ASP A 40 17.27 -138.84 -4.98
N THR A 41 16.56 -139.18 -6.04
CA THR A 41 15.10 -139.15 -6.09
C THR A 41 14.51 -140.50 -5.69
N PHE A 42 13.46 -140.51 -4.86
CA PHE A 42 12.74 -141.71 -4.38
C PHE A 42 12.01 -142.53 -5.46
N VAL A 43 12.40 -142.38 -6.74
CA VAL A 43 11.86 -143.14 -7.87
C VAL A 43 12.55 -144.48 -8.06
N LEU A 44 13.79 -144.64 -7.57
CA LEU A 44 14.53 -145.90 -7.66
C LEU A 44 14.11 -146.84 -6.53
N PHE A 45 13.21 -147.78 -6.85
CA PHE A 45 12.62 -148.72 -5.89
C PHE A 45 13.67 -149.45 -5.02
N VAL A 46 14.81 -149.85 -5.59
CA VAL A 46 15.87 -150.55 -4.87
C VAL A 46 16.49 -149.66 -3.78
N ALA A 47 16.85 -148.41 -4.12
CA ALA A 47 17.42 -147.47 -3.16
C ALA A 47 16.41 -147.09 -2.06
N CYS A 48 15.14 -146.92 -2.42
CA CYS A 48 14.05 -146.66 -1.48
C CYS A 48 13.81 -147.85 -0.54
N ARG A 49 13.85 -149.07 -1.07
CA ARG A 49 13.70 -150.30 -0.28
C ARG A 49 14.86 -150.48 0.68
N ASP A 50 16.09 -150.26 0.23
CA ASP A 50 17.29 -150.41 1.06
C ASP A 50 17.34 -149.33 2.15
N TRP A 51 16.90 -148.10 1.83
CA TRP A 51 16.68 -147.05 2.83
C TRP A 51 15.58 -147.40 3.83
N PHE A 52 14.42 -147.86 3.35
CA PHE A 52 13.31 -148.23 4.23
C PHE A 52 13.71 -149.36 5.18
N LEU A 53 14.31 -150.43 4.65
CA LEU A 53 14.79 -151.56 5.46
C LEU A 53 15.92 -151.15 6.41
N GLY A 54 16.78 -150.23 5.99
CA GLY A 54 17.88 -149.70 6.80
C GLY A 54 17.44 -148.65 7.82
N SER A 55 16.22 -148.10 7.73
CA SER A 55 15.70 -147.07 8.65
C SER A 55 15.03 -147.66 9.89
N PHE A 56 14.64 -148.93 9.85
CA PHE A 56 14.01 -149.62 10.98
C PHE A 56 15.01 -150.55 11.66
N PRO A 57 15.11 -150.51 13.00
CA PRO A 57 15.86 -151.50 13.74
C PRO A 57 15.37 -152.91 13.38
N PRO A 58 16.25 -153.91 13.25
CA PRO A 58 15.85 -155.28 12.90
C PRO A 58 14.82 -155.90 13.85
N ARG A 59 14.80 -155.47 15.11
CA ARG A 59 13.72 -155.83 16.07
C ARG A 59 12.34 -155.38 15.58
N GLU A 60 12.23 -154.18 15.03
CA GLU A 60 10.99 -153.67 14.46
C GLU A 60 10.66 -154.41 13.15
N VAL A 61 11.66 -154.69 12.31
CA VAL A 61 11.47 -155.53 11.09
C VAL A 61 10.93 -156.92 11.46
N ASN A 62 11.49 -157.56 12.48
CA ASN A 62 11.04 -158.87 12.97
C ASN A 62 9.64 -158.78 13.59
N ARG A 63 9.33 -157.72 14.34
CA ARG A 63 7.98 -157.47 14.86
C ARG A 63 6.96 -157.37 13.74
N GLN A 64 7.27 -156.67 12.65
CA GLN A 64 6.39 -156.57 11.48
C GLN A 64 6.26 -157.92 10.75
N ARG A 65 7.33 -158.71 10.64
CA ARG A 65 7.30 -160.06 10.04
C ARG A 65 6.44 -161.07 10.81
N VAL A 66 6.33 -160.92 12.13
CA VAL A 66 5.51 -161.80 12.99
C VAL A 66 4.03 -161.41 12.97
N ARG A 67 3.66 -160.25 12.39
CA ARG A 67 2.25 -159.85 12.28
C ARG A 67 1.50 -160.74 11.29
N THR A 68 0.23 -161.02 11.62
CA THR A 68 -0.71 -161.62 10.67
C THR A 68 -0.99 -160.68 9.50
N HIS A 69 -1.44 -161.22 8.38
CA HIS A 69 -1.84 -160.43 7.21
C HIS A 69 -2.89 -159.37 7.58
N GLU A 70 -3.88 -159.74 8.41
CA GLU A 70 -4.90 -158.82 8.92
C GLU A 70 -4.30 -157.70 9.80
N GLY A 71 -3.33 -158.02 10.66
CA GLY A 71 -2.63 -157.03 11.47
C GLY A 71 -1.78 -156.05 10.65
N LEU A 72 -1.18 -156.52 9.55
CA LEU A 72 -0.47 -155.66 8.58
C LEU A 72 -1.45 -154.75 7.83
N TYR A 73 -2.56 -155.29 7.35
CA TYR A 73 -3.59 -154.53 6.65
C TYR A 73 -4.22 -153.45 7.54
N HIS A 74 -4.54 -153.78 8.80
CA HIS A 74 -5.07 -152.82 9.77
C HIS A 74 -4.05 -151.71 10.09
N ALA A 75 -2.77 -152.05 10.28
CA ALA A 75 -1.72 -151.06 10.50
C ALA A 75 -1.51 -150.14 9.28
N TYR A 76 -1.61 -150.69 8.06
CA TYR A 76 -1.57 -149.92 6.83
C TYR A 76 -2.74 -148.94 6.74
N ILE A 77 -3.98 -149.39 6.99
CA ILE A 77 -5.16 -148.51 6.98
C ILE A 77 -5.02 -147.37 7.99
N ILE A 78 -4.62 -147.67 9.23
CA ILE A 78 -4.44 -146.65 10.26
C ILE A 78 -3.34 -145.66 9.88
N GLY A 79 -2.20 -146.16 9.38
CA GLY A 79 -1.11 -145.32 8.92
C GLY A 79 -1.53 -144.38 7.79
N GLU A 80 -2.19 -144.91 6.77
CA GLU A 80 -2.72 -144.14 5.65
C GLU A 80 -3.78 -143.13 6.07
N ALA A 81 -4.73 -143.52 6.93
CA ALA A 81 -5.77 -142.63 7.43
C ALA A 81 -5.17 -141.46 8.23
N ASN A 82 -4.23 -141.75 9.13
CA ASN A 82 -3.55 -140.72 9.93
C ASN A 82 -2.69 -139.81 9.05
N ALA A 83 -1.91 -140.36 8.12
CA ALA A 83 -1.07 -139.58 7.23
C ALA A 83 -1.90 -138.67 6.31
N ARG A 84 -3.01 -139.18 5.75
CA ARG A 84 -3.92 -138.38 4.91
C ARG A 84 -4.63 -137.30 5.70
N SER A 85 -5.08 -137.61 6.92
CA SER A 85 -5.72 -136.63 7.81
C SER A 85 -4.75 -135.50 8.18
N ALA A 86 -3.53 -135.84 8.60
CA ALA A 86 -2.49 -134.85 8.92
C ALA A 86 -2.11 -134.00 7.71
N ASN A 87 -1.90 -134.62 6.54
CA ASN A 87 -1.60 -133.90 5.31
C ASN A 87 -2.75 -132.97 4.88
N HIS A 88 -4.01 -133.41 5.04
CA HIS A 88 -5.17 -132.57 4.75
C HIS A 88 -5.19 -131.32 5.65
N GLN A 89 -4.96 -131.49 6.95
CA GLN A 89 -4.92 -130.38 7.92
C GLN A 89 -3.80 -129.39 7.60
N ILE A 90 -2.59 -129.89 7.34
CA ILE A 90 -1.43 -129.05 6.97
C ILE A 90 -1.74 -128.23 5.70
N VAL A 91 -2.31 -128.86 4.68
CA VAL A 91 -2.68 -128.16 3.43
C VAL A 91 -3.77 -127.13 3.67
N HIS A 92 -4.77 -127.44 4.50
CA HIS A 92 -5.84 -126.51 4.85
C HIS A 92 -5.29 -125.27 5.58
N GLU A 93 -4.49 -125.46 6.62
CA GLU A 93 -3.86 -124.37 7.37
C GLU A 93 -2.93 -123.53 6.49
N TRP A 94 -2.12 -124.18 5.66
CA TRP A 94 -1.25 -123.48 4.71
C TRP A 94 -2.04 -122.61 3.71
N ARG A 95 -3.19 -123.09 3.23
CA ARG A 95 -4.06 -122.29 2.35
C ARG A 95 -4.65 -121.09 3.07
N ILE A 96 -5.09 -121.24 4.32
CA ILE A 96 -5.59 -120.13 5.14
C ILE A 96 -4.47 -119.10 5.36
N MET A 97 -3.30 -119.54 5.82
CA MET A 97 -2.15 -118.66 6.05
C MET A 97 -1.73 -117.91 4.79
N ASN A 98 -1.74 -118.56 3.62
CA ASN A 98 -1.44 -117.90 2.36
C ASN A 98 -2.48 -116.87 1.94
N LYS A 99 -3.77 -117.15 2.18
CA LYS A 99 -4.84 -116.19 1.92
C LYS A 99 -4.68 -114.97 2.84
N ASP A 100 -4.49 -115.20 4.13
CA ASP A 100 -4.28 -114.13 5.12
C ASP A 100 -3.04 -113.30 4.77
N ARG A 101 -1.95 -113.95 4.33
CA ARG A 101 -0.75 -113.27 3.86
C ARG A 101 -1.03 -112.32 2.69
N ALA A 102 -1.82 -112.75 1.71
CA ALA A 102 -2.16 -111.91 0.56
C ALA A 102 -3.02 -110.69 0.98
N ASP A 103 -3.93 -110.87 1.93
CA ASP A 103 -4.74 -109.77 2.45
C ASP A 103 -3.91 -108.80 3.33
N TRP A 104 -2.95 -109.33 4.10
CA TRP A 104 -1.95 -108.53 4.83
C TRP A 104 -1.06 -107.71 3.89
N GLU A 105 -0.62 -108.29 2.77
CA GLU A 105 0.19 -107.59 1.76
C GLU A 105 -0.58 -106.41 1.16
N LYS A 106 -1.85 -106.62 0.78
CA LYS A 106 -2.73 -105.53 0.30
C LYS A 106 -2.97 -104.45 1.35
N TYR A 107 -3.13 -104.84 2.62
CA TYR A 107 -3.26 -103.88 3.71
C TYR A 107 -1.98 -103.06 3.89
N ARG A 108 -0.81 -103.71 3.86
CA ARG A 108 0.49 -103.04 3.90
C ARG A 108 0.66 -102.05 2.74
N GLU A 109 0.31 -102.45 1.52
CA GLU A 109 0.39 -101.58 0.34
C GLU A 109 -0.49 -100.33 0.48
N ARG A 110 -1.72 -100.47 1.01
CA ARG A 110 -2.59 -99.32 1.31
C ARG A 110 -1.97 -98.39 2.34
N LEU A 111 -1.45 -98.93 3.44
CA LEU A 111 -0.79 -98.11 4.46
C LEU A 111 0.43 -97.39 3.91
N LEU A 112 1.26 -98.04 3.10
CA LEU A 112 2.41 -97.41 2.46
C LEU A 112 1.98 -96.26 1.54
N LYS A 113 0.88 -96.44 0.81
CA LYS A 113 0.31 -95.39 -0.03
C LYS A 113 -0.19 -94.21 0.80
N GLU A 114 -0.92 -94.46 1.88
CA GLU A 114 -1.41 -93.42 2.80
C GLU A 114 -0.26 -92.66 3.45
N VAL A 115 0.80 -93.36 3.88
CA VAL A 115 2.02 -92.73 4.42
C VAL A 115 2.68 -91.85 3.36
N TRP A 116 2.81 -92.33 2.13
CA TRP A 116 3.39 -91.54 1.04
C TRP A 116 2.55 -90.30 0.73
N ASP A 117 1.22 -90.44 0.62
CA ASP A 117 0.29 -89.31 0.40
C ASP A 117 0.37 -88.29 1.54
N PHE A 118 0.45 -88.76 2.79
CA PHE A 118 0.61 -87.91 3.96
C PHE A 118 1.94 -87.13 3.93
N GLU A 119 3.04 -87.78 3.57
CA GLU A 119 4.33 -87.11 3.42
C GLU A 119 4.31 -86.04 2.32
N GLN A 120 3.65 -86.31 1.19
CA GLN A 120 3.46 -85.31 0.13
C GLN A 120 2.66 -84.11 0.61
N ILE A 121 1.56 -84.33 1.34
CA ILE A 121 0.74 -83.25 1.91
C ILE A 121 1.55 -82.47 2.96
N ARG A 122 2.30 -83.16 3.82
CA ARG A 122 3.16 -82.55 4.83
C ARG A 122 4.22 -81.64 4.19
N ASN A 123 4.84 -82.08 3.11
CA ASN A 123 5.84 -81.30 2.39
C ASN A 123 5.21 -80.06 1.75
N LYS A 124 4.07 -80.20 1.05
CA LYS A 124 3.31 -79.06 0.49
C LYS A 124 2.86 -78.07 1.57
N PHE A 125 2.47 -78.57 2.74
CA PHE A 125 2.11 -77.72 3.87
C PHE A 125 3.32 -76.94 4.40
N ALA A 126 4.48 -77.60 4.52
CA ALA A 126 5.73 -76.94 4.92
C ALA A 126 6.16 -75.85 3.92
N GLU A 127 6.04 -76.11 2.61
CA GLU A 127 6.30 -75.13 1.55
C GLU A 127 5.36 -73.92 1.66
N LYS A 128 4.04 -74.16 1.80
CA LYS A 128 3.06 -73.07 1.98
C LYS A 128 3.31 -72.28 3.25
N LYS A 129 3.69 -72.96 4.35
CA LYS A 129 4.05 -72.29 5.61
C LYS A 129 5.29 -71.41 5.43
N ALA A 130 6.31 -71.89 4.72
CA ALA A 130 7.51 -71.09 4.44
C ALA A 130 7.19 -69.88 3.54
N ALA A 131 6.34 -70.06 2.52
CA ALA A 131 5.89 -68.97 1.66
C ALA A 131 5.11 -67.91 2.44
N PHE A 132 4.20 -68.32 3.32
CA PHE A 132 3.44 -67.41 4.18
C PHE A 132 4.35 -66.60 5.12
N GLU A 133 5.35 -67.22 5.75
CA GLU A 133 6.30 -66.49 6.61
C GLU A 133 7.19 -65.52 5.81
N ALA A 134 7.52 -65.85 4.56
CA ALA A 134 8.26 -64.95 3.68
C ALA A 134 7.41 -63.74 3.27
N GLU A 135 6.15 -63.96 2.91
CA GLU A 135 5.19 -62.90 2.59
C GLU A 135 4.96 -61.98 3.79
N LYS A 136 4.72 -62.56 4.98
CA LYS A 136 4.57 -61.82 6.22
C LYS A 136 5.77 -60.92 6.52
N LYS A 137 6.99 -61.45 6.38
CA LYS A 137 8.21 -60.63 6.51
C LYS A 137 8.24 -59.51 5.46
N SER A 138 7.91 -59.80 4.20
CA SER A 138 7.89 -58.76 3.17
C SER A 138 6.88 -57.65 3.47
N GLU A 139 5.70 -57.99 4.00
CA GLU A 139 4.72 -57.00 4.45
C GLU A 139 5.22 -56.17 5.62
N GLU A 140 5.84 -56.81 6.62
CA GLU A 140 6.45 -56.12 7.77
C GLU A 140 7.53 -55.13 7.31
N TRP A 141 8.38 -55.54 6.37
CA TRP A 141 9.39 -54.66 5.75
C TRP A 141 8.76 -53.48 5.01
N VAL A 142 7.67 -53.69 4.26
CA VAL A 142 6.94 -52.61 3.59
C VAL A 142 6.32 -51.65 4.61
N ARG A 143 5.68 -52.17 5.66
CA ARG A 143 5.08 -51.36 6.73
C ARG A 143 6.13 -50.52 7.45
N GLU A 144 7.27 -51.10 7.80
CA GLU A 144 8.35 -50.35 8.44
C GLU A 144 8.91 -49.28 7.48
N GLY A 145 9.08 -49.61 6.20
CA GLY A 145 9.49 -48.63 5.19
C GLY A 145 8.51 -47.46 5.03
N LEU A 146 7.20 -47.71 5.09
CA LEU A 146 6.18 -46.66 5.08
C LEU A 146 6.19 -45.83 6.37
N LYS A 147 6.36 -46.48 7.51
CA LYS A 147 6.46 -45.81 8.81
C LYS A 147 7.67 -44.88 8.89
N SER A 148 8.85 -45.30 8.40
CA SER A 148 10.02 -44.43 8.31
C SER A 148 9.79 -43.23 7.38
N LYS A 149 9.11 -43.43 6.24
CA LYS A 149 8.74 -42.33 5.33
C LYS A 149 7.77 -41.35 5.98
N LEU A 150 6.78 -41.86 6.72
CA LEU A 150 5.83 -41.03 7.47
C LEU A 150 6.54 -40.18 8.52
N GLN A 151 7.42 -40.79 9.31
CA GLN A 151 8.22 -40.08 10.32
C GLN A 151 9.10 -38.99 9.69
N ALA A 152 9.77 -39.29 8.57
CA ALA A 152 10.57 -38.30 7.85
C ALA A 152 9.73 -37.12 7.33
N ALA A 153 8.51 -37.39 6.84
CA ALA A 153 7.59 -36.34 6.41
C ALA A 153 7.07 -35.51 7.59
N GLU A 154 6.76 -36.13 8.73
CA GLU A 154 6.36 -35.44 9.96
C GLU A 154 7.47 -34.54 10.50
N GLU A 155 8.73 -35.00 10.47
CA GLU A 155 9.89 -34.19 10.85
C GLU A 155 10.08 -32.98 9.94
N LEU A 156 9.92 -33.14 8.62
CA LEU A 156 9.97 -32.04 7.67
C LEU A 156 8.84 -31.02 7.92
N LEU A 157 7.60 -31.50 8.08
CA LEU A 157 6.47 -30.63 8.41
C LEU A 157 6.65 -29.90 9.74
N SER A 158 7.26 -30.55 10.73
CA SER A 158 7.59 -29.92 12.01
C SER A 158 8.61 -28.79 11.84
N LYS A 159 9.66 -29.02 11.03
CA LYS A 159 10.66 -28.00 10.69
C LYS A 159 10.03 -26.82 9.95
N GLU A 160 9.25 -27.09 8.90
CA GLU A 160 8.56 -26.05 8.14
C GLU A 160 7.61 -25.23 9.03
N ARG A 161 6.83 -25.87 9.91
CA ARG A 161 5.96 -25.17 10.86
C ARG A 161 6.74 -24.28 11.81
N ALA A 162 7.91 -24.72 12.27
CA ALA A 162 8.78 -23.92 13.13
C ALA A 162 9.36 -22.71 12.38
N GLU A 163 9.77 -22.89 11.12
CA GLU A 163 10.24 -21.80 10.26
C GLU A 163 9.15 -20.80 9.95
N TRP A 164 7.95 -21.27 9.57
CA TRP A 164 6.77 -20.43 9.35
C TRP A 164 6.43 -19.60 10.59
N ARG A 165 6.47 -20.20 11.78
CA ARG A 165 6.22 -19.46 13.03
C ARG A 165 7.25 -18.34 13.23
N LYS A 166 8.54 -18.60 13.00
CA LYS A 166 9.59 -17.57 13.07
C LYS A 166 9.39 -16.45 12.06
N VAL A 167 8.94 -16.77 10.84
CA VAL A 167 8.62 -15.76 9.82
C VAL A 167 7.45 -14.90 10.27
N CYS A 168 6.36 -15.52 10.76
CA CYS A 168 5.20 -14.79 11.28
C CYS A 168 5.56 -13.89 12.47
N GLU A 169 6.41 -14.36 13.40
CA GLU A 169 6.90 -13.55 14.52
C GLU A 169 7.69 -12.32 14.03
N LYS A 170 8.60 -12.50 13.06
CA LYS A 170 9.37 -11.40 12.47
C LYS A 170 8.47 -10.39 11.77
N ASP A 171 7.50 -10.84 11.00
CA ASP A 171 6.58 -9.93 10.30
C ASP A 171 5.64 -9.21 11.26
N ASN A 172 5.14 -9.89 12.31
CA ASN A 172 4.40 -9.24 13.39
C ASN A 172 5.24 -8.13 14.03
N GLN A 173 6.52 -8.40 14.35
CA GLN A 173 7.41 -7.39 14.91
C GLN A 173 7.55 -6.19 13.96
N ARG A 174 7.77 -6.42 12.66
CA ARG A 174 7.85 -5.34 11.65
C ARG A 174 6.57 -4.51 11.60
N ILE A 175 5.39 -5.15 11.70
CA ILE A 175 4.11 -4.46 11.74
C ILE A 175 4.00 -3.60 13.01
N TYR A 176 4.41 -4.11 14.17
CA TYR A 176 4.44 -3.32 15.41
C TYR A 176 5.39 -2.12 15.29
N ASP A 177 6.60 -2.32 14.78
CA ASP A 177 7.58 -1.24 14.58
C ASP A 177 7.04 -0.17 13.61
N ALA A 178 6.38 -0.59 12.53
CA ALA A 178 5.75 0.33 11.58
C ALA A 178 4.58 1.10 12.24
N ARG A 179 3.76 0.44 13.06
CA ARG A 179 2.67 1.10 13.82
C ARG A 179 3.21 2.12 14.81
N SER A 180 4.33 1.83 15.49
CA SER A 180 5.01 2.79 16.36
C SER A 180 5.42 4.03 15.57
N LYS A 181 6.13 3.85 14.45
CA LYS A 181 6.55 4.96 13.58
C LYS A 181 5.38 5.79 13.06
N ILE A 182 4.28 5.15 12.67
CA ILE A 182 3.06 5.86 12.25
C ILE A 182 2.50 6.70 13.40
N THR A 183 2.57 6.22 14.64
CA THR A 183 2.10 6.94 15.82
C THR A 183 3.00 8.13 16.14
N ASP A 184 4.31 7.95 16.06
CA ASP A 184 5.30 9.02 16.26
C ASP A 184 5.13 10.13 15.19
N LEU A 185 5.04 9.75 13.91
CA LEU A 185 4.77 10.69 12.82
C LEU A 185 3.42 11.41 12.97
N LYS A 186 2.38 10.73 13.48
CA LYS A 186 1.11 11.38 13.79
C LYS A 186 1.25 12.44 14.90
N ALA A 187 2.06 12.17 15.92
CA ALA A 187 2.33 13.14 16.98
C ALA A 187 3.14 14.35 16.47
N GLU A 188 4.14 14.12 15.62
CA GLU A 188 4.89 15.18 14.94
C GLU A 188 3.96 16.05 14.06
N ILE A 189 3.09 15.43 13.27
CA ILE A 189 2.10 16.15 12.45
C ILE A 189 1.18 16.99 13.34
N ALA A 190 0.71 16.46 14.47
CA ALA A 190 -0.14 17.24 15.39
C ALA A 190 0.60 18.44 15.99
N THR A 191 1.89 18.28 16.32
CA THR A 191 2.74 19.35 16.84
C THR A 191 3.01 20.41 15.77
N LEU A 192 3.35 19.99 14.55
CA LEU A 192 3.53 20.88 13.41
C LEU A 192 2.23 21.63 13.09
N LYS A 193 1.09 20.95 13.14
CA LYS A 193 -0.22 21.57 12.95
C LYS A 193 -0.47 22.66 13.99
N GLY A 194 -0.19 22.39 15.28
CA GLY A 194 -0.28 23.39 16.34
C GLY A 194 0.62 24.61 16.09
N LYS A 195 1.87 24.39 15.64
CA LYS A 195 2.79 25.48 15.26
C LYS A 195 2.28 26.28 14.05
N VAL A 196 1.68 25.62 13.07
CA VAL A 196 1.08 26.31 11.91
C VAL A 196 -0.11 27.16 12.34
N GLU A 197 -0.97 26.65 13.23
CA GLU A 197 -2.07 27.43 13.81
C GLU A 197 -1.56 28.62 14.62
N GLU A 198 -0.49 28.45 15.40
CA GLU A 198 0.17 29.56 16.14
C GLU A 198 0.77 30.60 15.19
N VAL A 199 1.52 30.19 14.18
CA VAL A 199 2.09 31.10 13.17
C VAL A 199 0.98 31.81 12.39
N GLN A 200 -0.13 31.13 12.09
CA GLN A 200 -1.28 31.73 11.42
C GLN A 200 -1.96 32.77 12.32
N ALA A 201 -2.15 32.47 13.61
CA ALA A 201 -2.69 33.42 14.58
C ALA A 201 -1.76 34.63 14.78
N ASP A 202 -0.45 34.41 14.86
CA ASP A 202 0.55 35.49 14.94
C ASP A 202 0.56 36.33 13.65
N LYS A 203 0.45 35.71 12.49
CA LYS A 203 0.32 36.40 11.21
C LYS A 203 -0.93 37.29 11.20
N GLU A 204 -2.08 36.75 11.59
CA GLU A 204 -3.34 37.50 11.67
C GLU A 204 -3.24 38.66 12.68
N ARG A 205 -2.57 38.45 13.82
CA ARG A 205 -2.30 39.51 14.80
C ARG A 205 -1.42 40.61 14.24
N VAL A 206 -0.31 40.25 13.59
CA VAL A 206 0.62 41.21 12.96
C VAL A 206 -0.09 41.95 11.83
N GLU A 207 -0.88 41.27 11.01
CA GLU A 207 -1.66 41.87 9.93
C GLU A 207 -2.70 42.87 10.49
N ALA A 208 -3.37 42.54 11.59
CA ALA A 208 -4.26 43.45 12.30
C ALA A 208 -3.53 44.66 12.91
N GLU A 209 -2.37 44.45 13.55
CA GLU A 209 -1.52 45.52 14.09
C GLU A 209 -1.03 46.45 12.96
N LEU A 210 -0.64 45.89 11.81
CA LEU A 210 -0.16 46.63 10.66
C LEU A 210 -1.29 47.42 9.99
N ASN A 211 -2.48 46.83 9.84
CA ASN A 211 -3.68 47.53 9.39
C ASN A 211 -4.07 48.67 10.33
N ALA A 212 -4.06 48.46 11.65
CA ALA A 212 -4.33 49.53 12.62
C ALA A 212 -3.29 50.66 12.55
N ARG A 213 -2.02 50.33 12.29
CA ARG A 213 -0.95 51.32 12.11
C ARG A 213 -1.10 52.10 10.81
N VAL A 214 -1.51 51.44 9.73
CA VAL A 214 -1.87 52.09 8.46
C VAL A 214 -3.07 53.01 8.67
N GLU A 215 -4.15 52.55 9.29
CA GLU A 215 -5.31 53.39 9.60
C GLU A 215 -4.97 54.61 10.47
N ASN A 216 -4.10 54.46 11.47
CA ASN A 216 -3.65 55.59 12.28
C ASN A 216 -2.80 56.56 11.44
N SER A 217 -1.93 56.05 10.57
CA SER A 217 -1.15 56.90 9.67
C SER A 217 -2.06 57.63 8.67
N ASP A 218 -3.12 56.98 8.18
CA ASP A 218 -4.11 57.60 7.30
C ASP A 218 -4.92 58.70 8.02
N LYS A 219 -5.27 58.50 9.29
CA LYS A 219 -5.89 59.55 10.13
C LYS A 219 -4.96 60.73 10.38
N ASP A 220 -3.69 60.48 10.64
CA ASP A 220 -2.68 61.53 10.80
C ASP A 220 -2.49 62.30 9.48
N LEU A 221 -2.41 61.61 8.34
CA LEU A 221 -2.37 62.22 7.02
C LEU A 221 -3.63 63.06 6.75
N ALA A 222 -4.82 62.55 7.03
CA ALA A 222 -6.07 63.30 6.88
C ALA A 222 -6.09 64.55 7.76
N THR A 223 -5.56 64.48 8.99
CA THR A 223 -5.43 65.64 9.88
C THR A 223 -4.44 66.66 9.31
N LYS A 224 -3.32 66.20 8.75
CA LYS A 224 -2.34 67.05 8.08
C LYS A 224 -2.91 67.68 6.81
N ASP A 225 -3.74 66.99 6.06
CA ASP A 225 -4.42 67.54 4.88
C ASP A 225 -5.42 68.64 5.28
N VAL A 226 -6.14 68.49 6.39
CA VAL A 226 -6.99 69.55 6.95
C VAL A 226 -6.15 70.76 7.39
N GLU A 227 -5.03 70.54 8.08
CA GLU A 227 -4.09 71.63 8.42
C GLU A 227 -3.56 72.34 7.17
N ILE A 228 -3.19 71.60 6.12
CA ILE A 228 -2.74 72.18 4.85
C ILE A 228 -3.85 72.98 4.18
N ALA A 229 -5.09 72.48 4.16
CA ALA A 229 -6.25 73.20 3.64
C ALA A 229 -6.51 74.49 4.42
N GLU A 230 -6.37 74.46 5.74
CA GLU A 230 -6.54 75.63 6.59
C GLU A 230 -5.40 76.63 6.44
N LEU A 231 -4.15 76.17 6.32
CA LEU A 231 -3.00 77.03 6.01
C LEU A 231 -3.16 77.68 4.63
N LYS A 232 -3.65 76.94 3.63
CA LYS A 232 -4.01 77.51 2.32
C LYS A 232 -5.09 78.58 2.45
N ARG A 233 -6.15 78.35 3.24
CA ARG A 233 -7.18 79.37 3.50
C ARG A 233 -6.59 80.63 4.15
N ARG A 234 -5.75 80.49 5.18
CA ARG A 234 -5.09 81.64 5.83
C ARG A 234 -4.18 82.40 4.88
N LEU A 235 -3.51 81.70 3.96
CA LEU A 235 -2.70 82.31 2.91
C LEU A 235 -3.57 83.12 1.93
N PHE A 236 -4.74 82.59 1.52
CA PHE A 236 -5.71 83.30 0.69
C PHE A 236 -6.29 84.53 1.41
N GLU A 237 -6.67 84.41 2.69
CA GLU A 237 -7.16 85.54 3.50
C GLU A 237 -6.10 86.65 3.68
N ALA A 238 -4.82 86.28 3.72
CA ALA A 238 -3.72 87.26 3.74
C ALA A 238 -3.54 87.94 2.37
N HIS A 239 -3.74 87.21 1.27
CA HIS A 239 -3.71 87.77 -0.09
C HIS A 239 -4.83 88.80 -0.29
N GLU A 240 -6.07 88.48 0.07
CA GLU A 240 -7.20 89.42 -0.04
C GLU A 240 -7.00 90.69 0.81
N LYS A 241 -6.41 90.56 2.00
CA LYS A 241 -6.06 91.73 2.82
C LYS A 241 -4.98 92.59 2.16
N ASN A 242 -4.00 91.97 1.50
CA ASN A 242 -2.97 92.70 0.76
C ASN A 242 -3.57 93.42 -0.46
N GLU A 243 -4.50 92.78 -1.15
CA GLU A 243 -5.26 93.34 -2.27
C GLU A 243 -6.15 94.52 -1.81
N SER A 244 -6.73 94.45 -0.62
CA SER A 244 -7.48 95.58 -0.03
C SER A 244 -6.60 96.78 0.35
N LEU A 245 -5.36 96.54 0.80
CA LEU A 245 -4.39 97.61 1.10
C LEU A 245 -3.85 98.28 -0.17
N GLU A 246 -3.78 97.55 -1.28
CA GLU A 246 -3.41 98.09 -2.60
C GLU A 246 -4.51 99.00 -3.17
N ILE A 247 -5.78 98.68 -2.92
CA ILE A 247 -6.94 99.53 -3.25
C ILE A 247 -6.98 100.81 -2.39
N ASP A 248 -6.66 100.72 -1.09
CA ASP A 248 -6.61 101.89 -0.20
C ASP A 248 -5.44 102.85 -0.53
N LEU A 249 -4.30 102.32 -0.99
CA LEU A 249 -3.16 103.13 -1.46
C LEU A 249 -3.45 103.85 -2.78
N GLU A 250 -4.23 103.24 -3.69
CA GLU A 250 -4.65 103.88 -4.94
C GLU A 250 -5.69 104.99 -4.69
N ALA A 251 -6.56 104.81 -3.69
CA ALA A 251 -7.53 105.83 -3.27
C ALA A 251 -6.88 107.06 -2.59
N GLU A 252 -5.73 106.90 -1.93
CA GLU A 252 -4.93 108.02 -1.41
C GLU A 252 -4.14 108.76 -2.52
N ARG A 253 -3.63 108.06 -3.54
CA ARG A 253 -3.00 108.72 -4.71
C ARG A 253 -3.93 109.67 -5.45
N VAL A 254 -5.20 109.29 -5.63
CA VAL A 254 -6.22 110.12 -6.32
C VAL A 254 -6.60 111.39 -5.52
N LYS A 255 -6.40 111.41 -4.19
CA LYS A 255 -6.60 112.60 -3.35
C LYS A 255 -5.42 113.59 -3.41
N VAL A 256 -4.20 113.10 -3.66
CA VAL A 256 -3.02 113.96 -3.82
C VAL A 256 -3.03 114.65 -5.19
N GLU A 257 -3.47 113.95 -6.25
CA GLU A 257 -3.56 114.53 -7.60
C GLU A 257 -4.67 115.61 -7.72
N THR A 258 -5.76 115.49 -6.99
CA THR A 258 -6.85 116.50 -6.96
C THR A 258 -6.50 117.76 -6.13
N ALA A 259 -5.48 117.69 -5.26
CA ALA A 259 -4.99 118.84 -4.48
C ALA A 259 -3.93 119.68 -5.22
N GLU A 260 -3.17 119.10 -6.15
CA GLU A 260 -2.19 119.84 -6.96
C GLU A 260 -2.81 120.61 -8.15
N GLU A 261 -3.91 120.12 -8.74
CA GLU A 261 -4.63 120.84 -9.81
C GLU A 261 -5.40 122.08 -9.34
N ALA A 262 -5.79 122.14 -8.06
CA ALA A 262 -6.39 123.33 -7.44
C ALA A 262 -5.36 124.43 -7.11
N LYS A 263 -4.07 124.07 -6.97
CA LYS A 263 -2.99 125.02 -6.70
C LYS A 263 -2.50 125.72 -7.97
N LYS A 264 -2.50 125.01 -9.10
CA LYS A 264 -2.07 125.53 -10.42
C LYS A 264 -3.04 126.57 -11.03
N LYS A 265 -4.33 126.51 -10.69
CA LYS A 265 -5.35 127.50 -11.11
C LYS A 265 -5.42 128.78 -10.26
N ALA A 266 -4.73 128.83 -9.12
CA ALA A 266 -4.68 130.01 -8.23
C ALA A 266 -3.50 130.97 -8.53
N GLU A 267 -2.52 130.52 -9.32
CA GLU A 267 -1.30 131.28 -9.65
C GLU A 267 -1.41 131.97 -11.02
N GLU A 268 -2.18 131.42 -11.96
CA GLU A 268 -2.44 132.01 -13.29
C GLU A 268 -3.43 133.20 -13.28
N ALA A 269 -4.18 133.40 -12.18
CA ALA A 269 -5.08 134.56 -12.00
C ALA A 269 -4.39 135.78 -11.33
N ARG A 270 -3.14 135.64 -10.87
CA ARG A 270 -2.36 136.73 -10.25
C ARG A 270 -1.48 137.48 -11.25
N ASP A 271 -1.12 136.87 -12.38
CA ASP A 271 -0.20 137.46 -13.37
C ASP A 271 -0.87 138.26 -14.50
N ILE A 272 -2.22 138.29 -14.56
CA ILE A 272 -2.97 139.07 -15.56
C ILE A 272 -3.52 140.39 -14.98
N SER A 273 -3.53 140.56 -13.65
CA SER A 273 -4.00 141.79 -12.98
C SER A 273 -2.89 142.83 -12.73
N THR A 274 -1.63 142.42 -12.78
CA THR A 274 -0.43 143.27 -12.58
C THR A 274 0.11 143.88 -13.89
N PHE A 275 -0.40 143.44 -15.05
CA PHE A 275 -0.04 143.98 -16.37
C PHE A 275 -0.95 145.15 -16.82
N ALA A 276 -2.17 145.27 -16.27
CA ALA A 276 -3.10 146.35 -16.57
C ALA A 276 -2.89 147.63 -15.72
N LEU A 277 -2.08 147.57 -14.65
CA LEU A 277 -1.79 148.73 -13.79
C LEU A 277 -0.54 149.54 -14.24
N ASN A 278 0.33 148.96 -15.08
CA ASN A 278 1.58 149.59 -15.52
C ASN A 278 1.51 150.27 -16.91
N VAL A 279 0.40 150.12 -17.64
CA VAL A 279 0.18 150.79 -18.95
C VAL A 279 -0.57 152.12 -18.81
N ALA A 280 -1.27 152.35 -17.69
CA ALA A 280 -1.99 153.61 -17.42
C ALA A 280 -1.16 154.67 -16.67
N GLN A 281 0.01 154.33 -16.13
CA GLN A 281 0.88 155.24 -15.37
C GLN A 281 2.03 155.87 -16.19
N ASN A 282 2.27 155.43 -17.42
CA ASN A 282 3.40 155.90 -18.24
C ASN A 282 3.00 156.79 -19.44
N ASN A 283 1.73 157.21 -19.51
CA ASN A 283 1.20 157.82 -20.74
C ASN A 283 0.42 159.13 -20.61
N TYR A 284 0.56 159.91 -19.52
CA TYR A 284 0.29 161.36 -19.63
C TYR A 284 0.81 162.21 -18.47
N ALA A 285 2.09 162.02 -18.14
CA ALA A 285 2.98 163.10 -17.73
C ALA A 285 3.42 163.97 -18.94
N GLU A 286 2.91 163.68 -20.15
CA GLU A 286 3.12 164.41 -21.40
C GLU A 286 2.02 165.46 -21.73
N THR A 287 0.93 165.57 -20.95
CA THR A 287 -0.05 166.69 -21.07
C THR A 287 0.34 167.92 -20.29
N GLN A 288 1.09 167.73 -19.19
CA GLN A 288 1.39 168.79 -18.25
C GLN A 288 2.40 169.80 -18.84
N THR A 289 3.14 169.42 -19.88
CA THR A 289 4.09 170.26 -20.62
C THR A 289 3.46 171.07 -21.77
N ILE A 290 2.22 170.76 -22.20
CA ILE A 290 1.50 171.50 -23.25
C ILE A 290 0.62 172.61 -22.66
N VAL A 291 0.13 172.44 -21.43
CA VAL A 291 -0.72 173.45 -20.74
C VAL A 291 0.11 174.65 -20.26
N ASP A 292 1.35 174.45 -19.81
CA ASP A 292 2.24 175.56 -19.41
C ASP A 292 2.73 176.40 -20.61
N THR A 293 2.68 175.84 -21.83
CA THR A 293 3.02 176.55 -23.06
C THR A 293 1.85 177.41 -23.58
N LEU A 294 0.59 176.99 -23.35
CA LEU A 294 -0.61 177.76 -23.72
C LEU A 294 -0.95 178.89 -22.73
N VAL A 295 -0.53 178.76 -21.46
CA VAL A 295 -0.61 179.84 -20.46
C VAL A 295 0.35 181.01 -20.80
N SER A 296 1.46 180.74 -21.50
CA SER A 296 2.40 181.79 -21.95
C SER A 296 1.97 182.49 -23.27
N GLU A 297 1.17 181.85 -24.12
CA GLU A 297 0.64 182.47 -25.36
C GLU A 297 -0.66 183.27 -25.16
N PHE A 298 -1.47 182.99 -24.12
CA PHE A 298 -2.66 183.78 -23.84
C PHE A 298 -2.33 185.13 -23.18
N GLU A 299 -1.24 185.22 -22.40
CA GLU A 299 -0.71 186.49 -21.91
C GLU A 299 -0.12 187.36 -23.04
N TRP A 300 0.27 186.76 -24.17
CA TRP A 300 0.70 187.45 -25.39
C TRP A 300 -0.48 188.14 -26.11
N MET A 301 -1.67 187.52 -26.16
CA MET A 301 -2.87 188.12 -26.78
C MET A 301 -3.62 189.12 -25.89
N ARG A 302 -3.17 189.33 -24.65
CA ARG A 302 -3.58 190.47 -23.83
C ARG A 302 -2.86 191.79 -24.22
N SER A 303 -1.80 191.72 -25.03
CA SER A 303 -0.88 192.86 -25.23
C SER A 303 -1.13 193.74 -26.48
N ARG A 304 -2.08 193.39 -27.37
CA ARG A 304 -2.41 194.19 -28.57
C ARG A 304 -3.93 194.23 -28.80
N GLY A 305 -4.54 195.38 -28.55
CA GLY A 305 -5.99 195.56 -28.47
C GLY A 305 -6.77 195.51 -29.80
N ALA A 306 -8.02 195.04 -29.68
CA ALA A 306 -9.23 195.41 -30.42
C ALA A 306 -10.38 194.58 -29.81
N ALA A 307 -11.17 195.15 -28.90
CA ALA A 307 -12.45 195.84 -29.15
C ALA A 307 -13.68 194.91 -29.27
N ALA A 308 -14.46 194.94 -28.20
CA ALA A 308 -15.93 195.09 -28.20
C ALA A 308 -16.87 193.89 -28.47
N ALA A 309 -18.01 193.99 -27.75
CA ALA A 309 -19.34 193.42 -28.02
C ALA A 309 -19.51 191.92 -27.66
N SER A 310 -20.23 191.54 -26.60
CA SER A 310 -21.70 191.59 -26.39
C SER A 310 -22.49 190.56 -27.22
N PHE A 311 -23.53 190.00 -26.58
CA PHE A 311 -24.67 189.24 -27.13
C PHE A 311 -24.55 187.72 -27.33
N SER A 312 -25.37 187.01 -26.55
CA SER A 312 -26.42 186.03 -26.95
C SER A 312 -26.19 185.02 -28.07
N CYS A 313 -26.97 183.94 -27.97
CA CYS A 313 -27.45 183.11 -29.08
C CYS A 313 -26.45 182.05 -29.58
N PHE A 314 -26.84 180.91 -30.12
CA PHE A 314 -28.10 180.17 -30.23
C PHE A 314 -27.69 178.98 -31.10
N ALA A 315 -28.00 177.78 -30.63
CA ALA A 315 -28.39 176.63 -31.44
C ALA A 315 -27.50 176.08 -32.59
N LEU A 316 -27.47 174.75 -32.59
CA LEU A 316 -27.73 173.85 -33.72
C LEU A 316 -26.61 173.42 -34.69
N GLY A 317 -26.48 172.08 -34.76
CA GLY A 317 -26.09 171.29 -35.93
C GLY A 317 -25.10 170.16 -35.57
N PHE A 318 -25.45 169.05 -34.92
CA PHE A 318 -26.48 168.03 -35.17
C PHE A 318 -26.30 167.25 -36.49
N ILE A 319 -26.20 165.90 -36.34
CA ILE A 319 -26.42 164.71 -37.22
C ILE A 319 -25.27 163.71 -36.99
N ALA A 320 -25.43 162.47 -36.51
CA ALA A 320 -26.57 161.59 -36.18
C ALA A 320 -26.09 160.55 -35.11
N ASN A 321 -26.79 160.05 -34.08
CA ASN A 321 -28.17 159.58 -33.81
C ASN A 321 -28.25 158.03 -33.72
N SER A 322 -28.73 157.52 -32.55
CA SER A 322 -29.35 156.20 -32.25
C SER A 322 -28.50 154.92 -32.42
N ILE A 323 -28.46 153.91 -31.53
CA ILE A 323 -29.50 153.08 -30.86
C ILE A 323 -28.85 152.44 -29.59
N LEU A 324 -29.26 152.79 -28.37
CA LEU A 324 -30.07 152.01 -27.38
C LEU A 324 -29.42 150.69 -26.88
N ASN A 325 -29.12 150.52 -25.59
CA ASN A 325 -30.04 150.18 -24.48
C ASN A 325 -30.55 148.71 -24.55
N ALA A 326 -30.00 147.82 -23.72
CA ALA A 326 -30.58 146.54 -23.26
C ALA A 326 -29.74 146.05 -22.05
N THR A 327 -30.15 146.04 -20.79
CA THR A 327 -31.18 145.21 -20.12
C THR A 327 -31.07 143.68 -20.32
N GLU A 328 -29.98 143.13 -20.85
CA GLU A 328 -29.83 141.68 -21.10
C GLU A 328 -28.44 141.12 -20.70
N LEU A 329 -28.04 141.23 -19.43
CA LEU A 329 -27.02 140.32 -18.86
C LEU A 329 -27.29 139.92 -17.40
N ASP A 330 -28.48 140.22 -16.89
CA ASP A 330 -29.03 139.54 -15.71
C ASP A 330 -29.91 138.33 -16.09
N GLU A 331 -30.40 138.25 -17.34
CA GLU A 331 -31.16 137.08 -17.84
C GLU A 331 -30.27 135.92 -18.35
N VAL A 332 -29.00 136.16 -18.70
CA VAL A 332 -28.09 135.07 -19.13
C VAL A 332 -27.41 134.38 -17.95
N VAL A 333 -27.21 135.09 -16.83
CA VAL A 333 -26.76 134.46 -15.57
C VAL A 333 -27.91 133.66 -14.93
N ALA A 334 -29.17 134.08 -15.14
CA ALA A 334 -30.34 133.27 -14.76
C ALA A 334 -30.58 132.07 -15.71
N ALA A 335 -30.40 132.23 -17.03
CA ALA A 335 -30.55 131.13 -17.99
C ALA A 335 -29.44 130.08 -17.91
N LEU A 336 -28.22 130.42 -17.45
CA LEU A 336 -27.15 129.44 -17.24
C LEU A 336 -27.34 128.62 -15.95
N ILE A 337 -28.02 129.18 -14.95
CA ILE A 337 -28.35 128.48 -13.70
C ILE A 337 -29.61 127.61 -13.89
N ASP A 338 -30.61 128.07 -14.66
CA ASP A 338 -31.79 127.26 -15.01
C ASP A 338 -31.50 126.16 -16.05
N ALA A 339 -30.53 126.35 -16.97
CA ALA A 339 -30.16 125.31 -17.94
C ALA A 339 -29.37 124.13 -17.33
N SER A 340 -28.67 124.32 -16.20
CA SER A 340 -28.06 123.19 -15.48
C SER A 340 -28.99 122.53 -14.45
N CYS A 341 -30.06 123.20 -14.01
CA CYS A 341 -31.08 122.61 -13.13
C CYS A 341 -32.30 122.04 -13.88
N ALA A 342 -32.51 122.34 -15.17
CA ALA A 342 -33.56 121.76 -16.03
C ALA A 342 -33.09 120.59 -16.94
N VAL A 343 -31.85 120.10 -16.78
CA VAL A 343 -31.44 118.74 -17.20
C VAL A 343 -31.51 117.77 -16.01
N GLY A 344 -32.37 118.09 -15.04
CA GLY A 344 -32.93 117.17 -14.07
C GLY A 344 -34.45 117.07 -14.24
N HIS A 345 -34.91 116.38 -15.30
CA HIS A 345 -36.17 115.61 -15.42
C HIS A 345 -36.83 115.68 -16.83
N ARG A 346 -36.42 114.78 -17.74
CA ARG A 346 -37.38 113.91 -18.44
C ARG A 346 -37.45 112.60 -17.67
N GLY A 347 -38.49 112.44 -16.86
CA GLY A 347 -39.05 111.11 -16.65
C GLY A 347 -39.94 110.75 -17.85
N GLY A 348 -39.95 109.48 -18.22
CA GLY A 348 -41.05 108.94 -19.04
C GLY A 348 -40.68 107.86 -20.06
N TYR A 349 -40.60 106.61 -19.59
CA TYR A 349 -41.36 105.45 -20.10
C TYR A 349 -41.24 104.99 -21.58
N LEU A 350 -40.74 103.75 -21.76
CA LEU A 350 -41.36 102.55 -22.39
C LEU A 350 -40.48 101.75 -23.39
N GLU A 351 -40.38 100.44 -23.09
CA GLU A 351 -40.47 99.23 -23.96
C GLU A 351 -39.45 99.05 -25.12
N CYS A 352 -38.94 97.86 -25.45
CA CYS A 352 -39.59 96.57 -25.69
C CYS A 352 -38.71 95.39 -25.16
N ALA A 353 -39.22 94.24 -24.72
CA ALA A 353 -40.47 93.55 -25.05
C ALA A 353 -41.06 92.79 -23.85
#